data_AF-A0A384KM79-F1
#
_entry.id   AF-A0A384KM79-F1
#
_cell.length_a   1.000
_cell.length_b   1.000
_cell.length_c   1.000
_cell.angle_alpha   90.00
_cell.angle_beta   90.00
_cell.angle_gamma   90.00
#
_symmetry.space_group_name_H-M   'P 1'
#
loop_
_entity.id
_entity.type
_entity.pdbx_description
1 polymer ?
#
loop_
_entity_poly.entity_id
_entity_poly.type
_entity_poly.pdbx_seq_one_letter_code
_entity_poly.pdbx_strand_id
1 'polypeptide(L)'
;MILNKQRLAAVDELEQLKKDKEELLERINQLEAESQIVIKKDKSSLFWELLLRIDSMVINGLVNIEEASSMRKLVKEHEANISVFPLDVLQQGDAEILAELRRFTNKGKRNGLHVIHICTEMAPLVSVGPLASYITGLSCALQEEGYMVEVILPKYSTLDLDEIEGLREIEADAYSYFDGQLHANRIWNGVVSGIGVTLIQPVYYSSMFSRDKVYGYQDDFDRFAYFSRASLDYIAKSGKQPDVLHIHNWQTAIVGPLFWDVFVNQGLEGTRILLTCQDFDKGLVPPEKLELCGLDPAELHRLDRLQDNTNPHFVNILKGGVVYSNKVVIMSSSHSSIPGLEPTLAIHKDKLFFAPFGMDNSMEKDLCCDLHVSAYTSIKNL
;
A
#
# COMPACT_ATOMS: atom_id res chain seq x y z
N MET A 1 74.32 31.05 0.80
CA MET A 1 73.99 29.73 0.24
C MET A 1 72.97 28.96 1.09
N ILE A 2 73.11 28.93 2.42
CA ILE A 2 72.20 28.22 3.35
C ILE A 2 70.77 28.80 3.36
N LEU A 3 70.63 30.13 3.36
CA LEU A 3 69.33 30.81 3.39
C LEU A 3 68.46 30.53 2.14
N ASN A 4 69.09 30.35 0.97
CA ASN A 4 68.37 30.01 -0.27
C ASN A 4 67.89 28.56 -0.28
N LYS A 5 68.65 27.64 0.33
CA LYS A 5 68.22 26.24 0.50
C LYS A 5 67.03 26.12 1.45
N GLN A 6 67.02 26.88 2.54
CA GLN A 6 65.88 26.91 3.47
C GLN A 6 64.63 27.51 2.84
N ARG A 7 64.78 28.57 2.02
CA ARG A 7 63.64 29.14 1.27
C ARG A 7 63.07 28.18 0.23
N LEU A 8 63.93 27.43 -0.46
CA LEU A 8 63.49 26.44 -1.44
C LEU A 8 62.73 25.30 -0.76
N ALA A 9 63.28 24.76 0.33
CA ALA A 9 62.60 23.71 1.11
C ALA A 9 61.23 24.16 1.65
N ALA A 10 61.11 25.41 2.10
CA ALA A 10 59.84 25.96 2.57
C ALA A 10 58.82 26.19 1.44
N VAL A 11 59.27 26.42 0.21
CA VAL A 11 58.39 26.53 -0.97
C VAL A 11 57.89 25.14 -1.38
N ASP A 12 58.78 24.15 -1.41
CA ASP A 12 58.43 22.76 -1.73
C ASP A 12 57.42 22.19 -0.71
N GLU A 13 57.63 22.47 0.59
CA GLU A 13 56.70 22.08 1.66
C GLU A 13 55.33 22.77 1.52
N LEU A 14 55.32 24.03 1.08
CA LEU A 14 54.08 24.78 0.86
C LEU A 14 53.33 24.32 -0.40
N GLU A 15 54.03 23.86 -1.43
CA GLU A 15 53.42 23.21 -2.60
C GLU A 15 52.82 21.86 -2.24
N GLN A 16 53.52 21.07 -1.41
CA GLN A 16 52.99 19.79 -0.91
C GLN A 16 51.72 20.01 -0.07
N LEU A 17 51.73 20.98 0.85
CA LEU A 17 50.56 21.30 1.66
C LEU A 17 49.36 21.79 0.83
N LYS A 18 49.61 22.48 -0.28
CA LYS A 18 48.53 22.88 -1.21
C LYS A 18 47.91 21.66 -1.89
N LYS A 19 48.74 20.72 -2.32
CA LYS A 19 48.28 19.48 -2.96
C LYS A 19 47.47 18.63 -1.98
N ASP A 20 47.96 18.45 -0.76
CA ASP A 20 47.27 17.69 0.29
C ASP A 20 45.92 18.36 0.65
N LYS A 21 45.86 19.70 0.66
CA LYS A 21 44.62 20.45 0.87
C LYS A 21 43.60 20.23 -0.25
N GLU A 22 44.04 20.21 -1.51
CA GLU A 22 43.16 19.95 -2.66
C GLU A 22 42.60 18.52 -2.61
N GLU A 23 43.44 17.54 -2.28
CA GLU A 23 43.03 16.13 -2.12
C GLU A 23 42.02 15.96 -0.97
N LEU A 24 42.22 16.64 0.16
CA LEU A 24 41.27 16.64 1.28
C LEU A 24 39.94 17.32 0.92
N LEU A 25 39.96 18.41 0.15
CA LEU A 25 38.75 19.08 -0.33
C LEU A 25 37.95 18.17 -1.28
N GLU A 26 38.62 17.46 -2.18
CA GLU A 26 37.99 16.50 -3.07
C GLU A 26 37.37 15.34 -2.28
N ARG A 27 38.07 14.85 -1.25
CA ARG A 27 37.54 13.82 -0.35
C ARG A 27 36.34 14.30 0.46
N ILE A 28 36.37 15.53 0.96
CA ILE A 28 35.22 16.14 1.67
C ILE A 28 34.02 16.25 0.73
N ASN A 29 34.20 16.76 -0.49
CA ASN A 29 33.11 16.85 -1.46
C ASN A 29 32.54 15.48 -1.84
N GLN A 30 33.40 14.46 -1.96
CA GLN A 30 32.98 13.08 -2.21
C GLN A 30 32.17 12.51 -1.03
N LEU A 31 32.64 12.73 0.20
CA LEU A 31 31.92 12.31 1.41
C LEU A 31 30.61 13.08 1.62
N GLU A 32 30.56 14.36 1.26
CA GLU A 32 29.32 15.16 1.30
C GLU A 32 28.31 14.65 0.27
N ALA A 33 28.76 14.31 -0.94
CA ALA A 33 27.92 13.69 -1.97
C ALA A 33 27.43 12.28 -1.56
N GLU A 34 28.32 11.45 -0.98
CA GLU A 34 27.95 10.15 -0.41
C GLU A 34 26.97 10.31 0.75
N SER A 35 27.16 11.29 1.64
CA SER A 35 26.21 11.58 2.73
C SER A 35 24.88 12.08 2.19
N GLN A 36 24.85 12.89 1.12
CA GLN A 36 23.63 13.34 0.46
C GLN A 36 22.90 12.19 -0.24
N ILE A 37 23.62 11.16 -0.71
CA ILE A 37 23.06 9.92 -1.25
C ILE A 37 22.47 9.05 -0.12
N VAL A 38 23.15 8.95 1.03
CA VAL A 38 22.66 8.22 2.22
C VAL A 38 21.47 8.96 2.89
N ILE A 39 21.48 10.29 2.91
CA ILE A 39 20.36 11.16 3.31
C ILE A 39 19.22 11.11 2.29
N LYS A 40 19.50 10.65 1.06
CA LYS A 40 18.52 10.32 0.01
C LYS A 40 18.00 8.88 0.08
N LYS A 41 18.27 8.11 1.14
CA LYS A 41 17.27 7.09 1.54
C LYS A 41 16.05 7.91 1.97
N ASP A 42 15.08 8.02 1.06
CA ASP A 42 14.00 9.00 1.16
C ASP A 42 13.37 8.97 2.56
N LYS A 43 13.09 10.15 3.13
CA LYS A 43 12.45 10.24 4.46
C LYS A 43 11.16 9.42 4.50
N SER A 44 10.46 9.38 3.36
CA SER A 44 9.28 8.55 3.17
C SER A 44 9.61 7.06 3.25
N SER A 45 10.70 6.60 2.62
CA SER A 45 11.15 5.21 2.73
C SER A 45 11.49 4.79 4.15
N LEU A 46 12.23 5.63 4.91
CA LEU A 46 12.55 5.35 6.31
C LEU A 46 11.30 5.27 7.20
N PHE A 47 10.34 6.16 6.96
CA PHE A 47 9.05 6.18 7.66
C PHE A 47 8.28 4.87 7.47
N TRP A 48 8.17 4.41 6.22
CA TRP A 48 7.46 3.17 5.92
C TRP A 48 8.20 1.92 6.38
N GLU A 49 9.52 1.91 6.28
CA GLU A 49 10.33 0.84 6.84
C GLU A 49 10.00 0.63 8.32
N LEU A 50 9.99 1.69 9.14
CA LEU A 50 9.61 1.63 10.55
C LEU A 50 8.19 1.12 10.81
N LEU A 51 7.20 1.61 10.06
CA LEU A 51 5.82 1.16 10.23
C LEU A 51 5.66 -0.34 9.90
N LEU A 52 6.28 -0.77 8.81
CA LEU A 52 6.29 -2.18 8.41
C LEU A 52 7.08 -3.06 9.41
N ARG A 53 8.09 -2.50 10.10
CA ARG A 53 8.77 -3.16 11.24
C ARG A 53 7.83 -3.36 12.41
N ILE A 54 7.03 -2.35 12.77
CA ILE A 54 6.02 -2.50 13.83
C ILE A 54 5.00 -3.59 13.46
N ASP A 55 4.56 -3.65 12.20
CA ASP A 55 3.64 -4.70 11.75
C ASP A 55 4.24 -6.10 11.89
N SER A 56 5.49 -6.28 11.46
CA SER A 56 6.27 -7.50 11.67
C SER A 56 6.31 -7.91 13.15
N MET A 57 6.56 -6.95 14.05
CA MET A 57 6.60 -7.21 15.50
C MET A 57 5.26 -7.69 16.05
N VAL A 58 4.13 -7.15 15.58
CA VAL A 58 2.80 -7.61 16.00
C VAL A 58 2.53 -9.02 15.52
N ILE A 59 2.79 -9.28 14.24
CA ILE A 59 2.52 -10.59 13.63
C ILE A 59 3.39 -11.68 14.28
N ASN A 60 4.65 -11.35 14.65
CA ASN A 60 5.57 -12.22 15.38
C ASN A 60 5.28 -12.32 16.89
N GLY A 61 4.33 -11.56 17.42
CA GLY A 61 3.99 -11.55 18.85
C GLY A 61 5.04 -10.89 19.75
N LEU A 62 5.98 -10.11 19.20
CA LEU A 62 6.95 -9.32 19.95
C LEU A 62 6.27 -8.15 20.68
N VAL A 63 5.20 -7.62 20.09
CA VAL A 63 4.45 -6.45 20.59
C VAL A 63 2.96 -6.72 20.48
N ASN A 64 2.17 -6.28 21.45
CA ASN A 64 0.70 -6.40 21.39
C ASN A 64 0.06 -5.26 20.57
N ILE A 65 -1.22 -5.37 20.24
CA ILE A 65 -1.93 -4.40 19.37
C ILE A 65 -1.95 -2.99 19.99
N GLU A 66 -2.12 -2.86 21.31
CA GLU A 66 -2.20 -1.56 21.99
C GLU A 66 -0.86 -0.81 21.98
N GLU A 67 0.23 -1.54 22.25
CA GLU A 67 1.59 -1.00 22.21
C GLU A 67 1.98 -0.64 20.77
N ALA A 68 1.67 -1.50 19.79
CA ALA A 68 1.92 -1.22 18.39
C ALA A 68 1.13 -0.02 17.87
N SER A 69 -0.13 0.14 18.28
CA SER A 69 -0.95 1.32 17.96
C SER A 69 -0.30 2.61 18.48
N SER A 70 0.21 2.58 19.71
CA SER A 70 0.95 3.70 20.32
C SER A 70 2.23 4.02 19.55
N MET A 71 2.97 3.00 19.11
CA MET A 71 4.18 3.16 18.30
C MET A 71 3.90 3.71 16.91
N ARG A 72 2.89 3.19 16.19
CA ARG A 72 2.49 3.71 14.88
C ARG A 72 2.12 5.18 14.98
N LYS A 73 1.40 5.57 16.03
CA LYS A 73 1.06 6.97 16.31
C LYS A 73 2.33 7.81 16.53
N LEU A 74 3.28 7.32 17.31
CA LEU A 74 4.55 7.99 17.54
C LEU A 74 5.34 8.20 16.24
N VAL A 75 5.44 7.17 15.40
CA VAL A 75 6.12 7.23 14.09
C VAL A 75 5.40 8.25 13.19
N LYS A 76 4.06 8.22 13.14
CA LYS A 76 3.22 9.22 12.44
C LYS A 76 3.49 10.65 12.88
N GLU A 77 3.66 10.88 14.18
CA GLU A 77 3.89 12.22 14.73
C GLU A 77 5.29 12.75 14.41
N HIS A 78 6.26 11.88 14.10
CA HIS A 78 7.67 12.25 13.93
C HIS A 78 8.19 12.18 12.48
N GLU A 79 7.41 11.84 11.45
CA GLU A 79 7.92 11.67 10.06
C GLU A 79 8.82 12.82 9.58
N ALA A 80 8.45 14.08 9.86
CA ALA A 80 9.25 15.25 9.47
C ALA A 80 10.66 15.25 10.10
N ASN A 81 10.79 14.62 11.27
CA ASN A 81 11.98 14.46 12.08
C ASN A 81 12.54 13.03 12.07
N ILE A 82 12.02 12.10 11.26
CA ILE A 82 12.49 10.71 11.22
C ILE A 82 13.95 10.60 10.74
N SER A 83 14.49 11.62 10.10
CA SER A 83 15.93 11.72 9.81
C SER A 83 16.81 11.76 11.06
N VAL A 84 16.23 11.94 12.26
CA VAL A 84 16.91 11.83 13.57
C VAL A 84 16.94 10.38 14.07
N PHE A 85 16.12 9.48 13.49
CA PHE A 85 16.19 8.05 13.80
C PHE A 85 17.53 7.51 13.32
N PRO A 86 18.33 6.85 14.17
CA PRO A 86 19.64 6.36 13.78
C PRO A 86 19.52 5.34 12.64
N LEU A 87 20.02 5.66 11.44
CA LEU A 87 19.95 4.76 10.27
C LEU A 87 20.61 3.39 10.53
N ASP A 88 21.60 3.37 11.42
CA ASP A 88 22.30 2.19 11.91
C ASP A 88 21.41 1.25 12.74
N VAL A 89 20.32 1.75 13.34
CA VAL A 89 19.34 0.95 14.08
C VAL A 89 18.34 0.25 13.15
N LEU A 90 18.06 0.81 11.96
CA LEU A 90 17.16 0.17 10.99
C LEU A 90 17.74 -1.10 10.35
N GLN A 91 19.07 -1.22 10.34
CA GLN A 91 19.76 -2.45 9.91
C GLN A 91 19.80 -3.53 11.01
N GLN A 92 19.32 -3.23 12.23
CA GLN A 92 19.33 -4.15 13.37
C GLN A 92 18.04 -4.99 13.42
N GLY A 93 17.94 -5.87 14.42
CA GLY A 93 16.77 -6.73 14.63
C GLY A 93 15.55 -5.96 15.13
N ASP A 94 14.39 -6.63 15.12
CA ASP A 94 13.13 -6.04 15.59
C ASP A 94 13.21 -5.60 17.07
N ALA A 95 14.02 -6.28 17.89
CA ALA A 95 14.19 -5.97 19.30
C ALA A 95 14.93 -4.64 19.54
N GLU A 96 15.95 -4.34 18.74
CA GLU A 96 16.73 -3.11 18.85
C GLU A 96 15.93 -1.89 18.38
N ILE A 97 15.20 -2.03 17.26
CA ILE A 97 14.28 -0.99 16.79
C ILE A 97 13.19 -0.72 17.83
N LEU A 98 12.65 -1.77 18.44
CA LEU A 98 11.66 -1.66 19.51
C LEU A 98 12.21 -0.89 20.73
N ALA A 99 13.46 -1.17 21.13
CA ALA A 99 14.10 -0.45 22.23
C ALA A 99 14.27 1.05 21.92
N GLU A 100 14.59 1.38 20.68
CA GLU A 100 14.76 2.77 20.25
C GLU A 100 13.42 3.50 20.09
N LEU A 101 12.39 2.85 19.52
CA LEU A 101 11.02 3.40 19.46
C LEU A 101 10.47 3.76 20.84
N ARG A 102 10.77 2.96 21.87
CA ARG A 102 10.37 3.24 23.27
C ARG A 102 11.06 4.46 23.88
N ARG A 103 12.17 4.95 23.29
CA ARG A 103 12.90 6.13 23.78
C ARG A 103 12.38 7.44 23.22
N PHE A 104 11.61 7.41 22.13
CA PHE A 104 11.03 8.63 21.58
C PHE A 104 9.95 9.20 22.51
N THR A 105 9.96 10.53 22.70
CA THR A 105 8.99 11.25 23.53
C THR A 105 8.07 12.12 22.67
N ASN A 106 6.77 12.10 22.96
CA ASN A 106 5.71 12.79 22.22
C ASN A 106 5.91 14.30 22.06
N LYS A 107 5.77 14.80 20.83
CA LYS A 107 5.31 16.16 20.51
C LYS A 107 4.89 16.24 19.02
N GLY A 108 3.59 16.36 18.77
CA GLY A 108 3.07 16.72 17.45
C GLY A 108 1.70 16.11 17.19
N LYS A 109 0.90 16.72 16.32
CA LYS A 109 -0.40 16.19 15.88
C LYS A 109 -0.43 16.25 14.36
N ARG A 110 -0.60 15.10 13.71
CA ARG A 110 -0.92 15.03 12.29
C ARG A 110 -2.37 14.63 12.10
N ASN A 111 -3.02 15.26 11.11
CA ASN A 111 -4.46 15.13 10.86
C ASN A 111 -4.81 14.31 9.61
N GLY A 112 -3.84 13.70 8.93
CA GLY A 112 -4.06 12.90 7.72
C GLY A 112 -4.62 11.49 8.01
N LEU A 113 -5.33 10.94 7.02
CA LEU A 113 -5.96 9.61 7.11
C LEU A 113 -4.97 8.49 6.83
N HIS A 114 -5.23 7.31 7.39
CA HIS A 114 -4.58 6.06 6.99
C HIS A 114 -5.40 5.38 5.90
N VAL A 115 -4.82 5.24 4.71
CA VAL A 115 -5.42 4.58 3.55
C VAL A 115 -4.59 3.35 3.19
N ILE A 116 -5.26 2.21 3.02
CA ILE A 116 -4.65 1.00 2.47
C ILE A 116 -5.31 0.71 1.13
N HIS A 117 -4.53 0.76 0.06
CA HIS A 117 -4.98 0.27 -1.24
C HIS A 117 -4.82 -1.25 -1.30
N ILE A 118 -5.88 -1.95 -1.73
CA ILE A 118 -5.81 -3.36 -2.12
C ILE A 118 -6.04 -3.38 -3.63
N CYS A 119 -5.00 -3.67 -4.40
CA CYS A 119 -5.03 -3.58 -5.86
C CYS A 119 -4.31 -4.77 -6.52
N THR A 120 -4.35 -4.81 -7.85
CA THR A 120 -3.71 -5.85 -8.65
C THR A 120 -2.40 -5.38 -9.30
N GLU A 121 -2.19 -4.07 -9.39
CA GLU A 121 -1.03 -3.48 -10.05
C GLU A 121 -0.61 -2.15 -9.41
N MET A 122 0.67 -1.82 -9.54
CA MET A 122 1.32 -0.62 -9.02
C MET A 122 2.63 -0.41 -9.77
N ALA A 123 2.86 0.80 -10.30
CA ALA A 123 4.12 1.12 -10.98
C ALA A 123 5.23 1.52 -9.99
N PRO A 124 6.50 1.20 -10.26
CA PRO A 124 7.00 0.41 -11.39
C PRO A 124 6.88 -1.12 -11.21
N LEU A 125 6.55 -1.58 -9.99
CA LEU A 125 6.63 -2.97 -9.56
C LEU A 125 5.89 -4.01 -10.45
N VAL A 126 4.65 -3.71 -10.82
CA VAL A 126 3.85 -4.51 -11.76
C VAL A 126 2.93 -3.57 -12.54
N SER A 127 3.24 -3.37 -13.83
CA SER A 127 2.56 -2.38 -14.68
C SER A 127 1.97 -3.04 -15.92
N VAL A 128 0.71 -3.52 -15.83
CA VAL A 128 0.02 -4.14 -16.98
C VAL A 128 -0.95 -3.15 -17.63
N GLY A 129 -1.66 -2.38 -16.83
CA GLY A 129 -2.65 -1.40 -17.27
C GLY A 129 -2.45 -0.01 -16.69
N PRO A 130 -3.45 0.87 -16.88
CA PRO A 130 -3.46 2.24 -16.36
C PRO A 130 -3.71 2.33 -14.85
N LEU A 131 -4.14 1.24 -14.20
CA LEU A 131 -4.31 1.22 -12.75
C LEU A 131 -2.94 1.34 -12.07
N ALA A 132 -1.88 0.75 -12.64
CA ALA A 132 -0.55 0.74 -12.04
C ALA A 132 0.01 2.16 -11.80
N SER A 133 0.01 3.00 -12.83
CA SER A 133 0.47 4.39 -12.72
C SER A 133 -0.47 5.25 -11.88
N TYR A 134 -1.79 4.98 -11.94
CA TYR A 134 -2.77 5.64 -11.11
C TYR A 134 -2.56 5.36 -9.61
N ILE A 135 -2.32 4.11 -9.20
CA ILE A 135 -2.08 3.75 -7.79
C ILE A 135 -0.87 4.50 -7.26
N THR A 136 0.24 4.48 -7.99
CA THR A 136 1.46 5.18 -7.58
C THR A 136 1.24 6.69 -7.54
N GLY A 137 0.67 7.27 -8.60
CA GLY A 137 0.42 8.71 -8.69
C GLY A 137 -0.53 9.21 -7.59
N LEU A 138 -1.62 8.49 -7.32
CA LEU A 138 -2.57 8.83 -6.26
C LEU A 138 -1.93 8.67 -4.88
N SER A 139 -1.19 7.57 -4.65
CA SER A 139 -0.54 7.33 -3.36
C SER A 139 0.47 8.43 -3.02
N CYS A 140 1.29 8.84 -3.99
CA CYS A 140 2.24 9.94 -3.79
C CYS A 140 1.51 11.28 -3.54
N ALA A 141 0.46 11.59 -4.31
CA ALA A 141 -0.31 12.83 -4.12
C ALA A 141 -0.97 12.91 -2.73
N LEU A 142 -1.50 11.79 -2.25
CA LEU A 142 -2.09 11.71 -0.91
C LEU A 142 -1.04 11.82 0.21
N GLN A 143 0.16 11.27 0.00
CA GLN A 143 1.28 11.47 0.93
C GLN A 143 1.70 12.94 1.00
N GLU A 144 1.73 13.66 -0.13
CA GLU A 144 1.99 15.11 -0.18
C GLU A 144 0.95 15.90 0.65
N GLU A 145 -0.31 15.44 0.67
CA GLU A 145 -1.39 15.94 1.53
C GLU A 145 -1.31 15.46 2.99
N GLY A 146 -0.27 14.69 3.35
CA GLY A 146 0.00 14.21 4.70
C GLY A 146 -0.77 12.96 5.11
N TYR A 147 -1.35 12.23 4.16
CA TYR A 147 -2.02 10.96 4.40
C TYR A 147 -0.99 9.83 4.50
N MET A 148 -1.28 8.85 5.35
CA MET A 148 -0.49 7.64 5.44
C MET A 148 -1.06 6.61 4.46
N VAL A 149 -0.40 6.42 3.32
CA VAL A 149 -0.84 5.52 2.26
C VAL A 149 0.08 4.32 2.10
N GLU A 150 -0.47 3.12 2.17
CA GLU A 150 0.21 1.87 1.86
C GLU A 150 -0.59 1.03 0.85
N VAL A 151 0.10 0.05 0.25
CA VAL A 151 -0.44 -0.79 -0.82
C VAL A 151 -0.24 -2.27 -0.48
N ILE A 152 -1.28 -3.07 -0.66
CA ILE A 152 -1.21 -4.53 -0.60
C ILE A 152 -1.37 -5.07 -2.02
N LEU A 153 -0.45 -5.96 -2.42
CA LEU A 153 -0.42 -6.61 -3.74
C LEU A 153 -0.22 -8.13 -3.63
N PRO A 154 -0.67 -8.91 -4.61
CA PRO A 154 -0.24 -10.29 -4.75
C PRO A 154 1.26 -10.33 -5.07
N LYS A 155 1.99 -11.32 -4.52
CA LYS A 155 3.38 -11.55 -4.90
C LYS A 155 3.46 -12.28 -6.24
N TYR A 156 3.36 -11.54 -7.35
CA TYR A 156 3.51 -12.12 -8.68
C TYR A 156 4.95 -12.62 -8.95
N SER A 157 5.11 -13.61 -9.82
CA SER A 157 6.44 -14.01 -10.32
C SER A 157 7.09 -12.98 -11.23
N THR A 158 6.29 -12.09 -11.82
CA THR A 158 6.74 -11.05 -12.77
C THR A 158 7.05 -9.71 -12.08
N LEU A 159 7.08 -9.67 -10.75
CA LEU A 159 7.41 -8.45 -10.01
C LEU A 159 8.85 -8.02 -10.28
N ASP A 160 9.04 -6.74 -10.52
CA ASP A 160 10.37 -6.14 -10.50
C ASP A 160 10.82 -5.91 -9.05
N LEU A 161 11.53 -6.89 -8.49
CA LEU A 161 11.94 -6.84 -7.08
C LEU A 161 13.06 -5.83 -6.82
N ASP A 162 13.79 -5.39 -7.85
CA ASP A 162 14.87 -4.41 -7.72
C ASP A 162 14.32 -3.01 -7.38
N GLU A 163 13.06 -2.76 -7.71
CA GLU A 163 12.32 -1.53 -7.38
C GLU A 163 11.82 -1.50 -5.93
N ILE A 164 11.99 -2.58 -5.15
CA ILE A 164 11.55 -2.65 -3.76
C ILE A 164 12.71 -2.43 -2.80
N GLU A 165 12.71 -1.28 -2.15
CA GLU A 165 13.64 -0.98 -1.07
C GLU A 165 13.28 -1.78 0.20
N GLY A 166 14.30 -2.41 0.81
CA GLY A 166 14.14 -3.07 2.11
C GLY A 166 13.19 -4.28 2.11
N LEU A 167 13.01 -4.93 0.94
CA LEU A 167 12.16 -6.12 0.81
C LEU A 167 12.59 -7.21 1.81
N ARG A 168 11.65 -7.65 2.65
CA ARG A 168 11.88 -8.70 3.65
C ARG A 168 10.63 -9.52 3.91
N GLU A 169 10.83 -10.82 4.14
CA GLU A 169 9.78 -11.72 4.61
C GLU A 169 9.55 -11.50 6.11
N ILE A 170 8.29 -11.51 6.53
CA ILE A 170 7.92 -11.58 7.95
C ILE A 170 7.93 -13.06 8.32
N GLU A 171 8.83 -13.47 9.21
CA GLU A 171 8.97 -14.85 9.69
C GLU A 171 7.88 -15.23 10.71
N ALA A 172 6.62 -15.13 10.29
CA ALA A 172 5.45 -15.43 11.11
C ALA A 172 4.46 -16.34 10.38
N ASP A 173 3.73 -17.12 11.17
CA ASP A 173 2.57 -17.85 10.70
C ASP A 173 1.49 -16.87 10.21
N ALA A 174 1.16 -16.84 8.93
CA ALA A 174 0.02 -16.10 8.40
C ALA A 174 -0.91 -17.08 7.68
N TYR A 175 -2.17 -17.18 8.12
CA TYR A 175 -3.13 -18.13 7.57
C TYR A 175 -4.39 -17.42 7.08
N SER A 176 -4.93 -17.90 5.97
CA SER A 176 -6.18 -17.40 5.40
C SER A 176 -7.12 -18.51 5.03
N TYR A 177 -8.41 -18.29 5.25
CA TYR A 177 -9.43 -19.22 4.81
C TYR A 177 -9.50 -19.24 3.28
N PHE A 178 -9.48 -20.43 2.70
CA PHE A 178 -9.87 -20.64 1.31
C PHE A 178 -10.39 -22.06 1.11
N ASP A 179 -11.55 -22.19 0.45
CA ASP A 179 -12.15 -23.47 0.06
C ASP A 179 -12.24 -24.49 1.23
N GLY A 180 -12.81 -24.03 2.35
CA GLY A 180 -13.04 -24.87 3.54
C GLY A 180 -11.83 -25.11 4.44
N GLN A 181 -10.66 -24.54 4.13
CA GLN A 181 -9.40 -24.80 4.86
C GLN A 181 -8.61 -23.53 5.13
N LEU A 182 -7.69 -23.58 6.10
CA LEU A 182 -6.71 -22.52 6.35
C LEU A 182 -5.42 -22.79 5.59
N HIS A 183 -4.97 -21.80 4.82
CA HIS A 183 -3.77 -21.88 3.99
C HIS A 183 -2.71 -20.90 4.44
N ALA A 184 -1.47 -21.37 4.50
CA ALA A 184 -0.34 -20.55 4.89
C ALA A 184 0.03 -19.53 3.79
N ASN A 185 0.46 -18.34 4.23
CA ASN A 185 0.95 -17.25 3.43
C ASN A 185 2.34 -16.83 3.92
N ARG A 186 3.19 -16.42 2.99
CA ARG A 186 4.36 -15.60 3.29
C ARG A 186 4.01 -14.15 3.05
N ILE A 187 4.35 -13.30 4.01
CA ILE A 187 4.11 -11.86 3.94
C ILE A 187 5.44 -11.17 3.72
N TRP A 188 5.51 -10.31 2.71
CA TRP A 188 6.72 -9.57 2.39
C TRP A 188 6.45 -8.09 2.49
N ASN A 189 7.35 -7.36 3.14
CA ASN A 189 7.23 -5.92 3.32
C ASN A 189 8.41 -5.23 2.64
N GLY A 190 8.15 -4.07 2.03
CA GLY A 190 9.16 -3.21 1.45
C GLY A 190 8.59 -1.83 1.12
N VAL A 191 9.38 -1.00 0.48
CA VAL A 191 8.97 0.35 0.06
C VAL A 191 9.20 0.51 -1.44
N VAL A 192 8.22 1.09 -2.14
CA VAL A 192 8.29 1.43 -3.56
C VAL A 192 7.86 2.88 -3.74
N SER A 193 8.70 3.72 -4.34
CA SER A 193 8.40 5.16 -4.55
C SER A 193 7.97 5.89 -3.27
N GLY A 194 8.59 5.56 -2.12
CA GLY A 194 8.21 6.11 -0.81
C GLY A 194 6.86 5.59 -0.27
N ILE A 195 6.24 4.59 -0.89
CA ILE A 195 4.98 3.97 -0.43
C ILE A 195 5.29 2.64 0.23
N GLY A 196 4.73 2.39 1.42
CA GLY A 196 4.81 1.08 2.06
C GLY A 196 4.05 0.02 1.25
N VAL A 197 4.72 -1.08 0.90
CA VAL A 197 4.15 -2.17 0.11
C VAL A 197 4.19 -3.47 0.91
N THR A 198 3.05 -4.15 1.00
CA THR A 198 2.94 -5.52 1.49
C THR A 198 2.62 -6.47 0.33
N LEU A 199 3.38 -7.55 0.16
CA LEU A 199 3.12 -8.60 -0.81
C LEU A 199 2.63 -9.87 -0.11
N ILE A 200 1.55 -10.44 -0.61
CA ILE A 200 0.99 -11.70 -0.11
C ILE A 200 1.35 -12.83 -1.07
N GLN A 201 2.05 -13.83 -0.56
CA GLN A 201 2.44 -15.02 -1.31
C GLN A 201 1.79 -16.27 -0.69
N PRO A 202 0.84 -16.92 -1.38
CA PRO A 202 0.30 -18.20 -0.93
C PRO A 202 1.41 -19.27 -0.95
N VAL A 203 1.50 -20.09 0.10
CA VAL A 203 2.49 -21.19 0.18
C VAL A 203 2.06 -22.37 -0.69
N TYR A 204 0.84 -22.88 -0.46
CA TYR A 204 0.31 -24.05 -1.18
C TYR A 204 -0.30 -23.68 -2.53
N TYR A 205 -0.87 -22.48 -2.66
CA TYR A 205 -1.41 -21.96 -3.92
C TYR A 205 -0.45 -21.01 -4.65
N SER A 206 0.85 -21.22 -4.51
CA SER A 206 1.88 -20.34 -5.12
C SER A 206 1.71 -20.18 -6.64
N SER A 207 1.15 -21.18 -7.32
CA SER A 207 0.82 -21.17 -8.75
C SER A 207 -0.32 -20.21 -9.12
N MET A 208 -1.09 -19.68 -8.17
CA MET A 208 -2.09 -18.63 -8.43
C MET A 208 -1.43 -17.34 -8.93
N PHE A 209 -0.29 -16.95 -8.37
CA PHE A 209 0.39 -15.68 -8.74
C PHE A 209 1.75 -15.88 -9.40
N SER A 210 2.22 -17.13 -9.51
CA SER A 210 3.43 -17.50 -10.24
C SER A 210 3.11 -17.83 -11.71
N ARG A 211 2.59 -16.86 -12.47
CA ARG A 211 2.18 -17.02 -13.88
C ARG A 211 2.69 -15.88 -14.76
N ASP A 212 2.51 -16.01 -16.08
CA ASP A 212 3.00 -15.08 -17.10
C ASP A 212 2.22 -13.74 -17.17
N LYS A 213 0.96 -13.73 -16.73
CA LYS A 213 0.07 -12.56 -16.73
C LYS A 213 -0.44 -12.29 -15.31
N VAL A 214 -0.83 -11.05 -15.08
CA VAL A 214 -1.47 -10.61 -13.82
C VAL A 214 -2.92 -11.09 -13.76
N TYR A 215 -3.67 -10.91 -14.85
CA TYR A 215 -5.07 -11.28 -15.02
C TYR A 215 -5.36 -11.73 -16.47
N GLY A 216 -6.59 -12.16 -16.73
CA GLY A 216 -7.07 -12.76 -17.97
C GLY A 216 -7.14 -14.28 -17.93
N TYR A 217 -7.13 -14.92 -16.75
CA TYR A 217 -7.29 -16.37 -16.63
C TYR A 217 -8.72 -16.77 -16.25
N GLN A 218 -9.08 -18.02 -16.55
CA GLN A 218 -10.40 -18.57 -16.24
C GLN A 218 -10.70 -18.65 -14.73
N ASP A 219 -9.65 -18.73 -13.91
CA ASP A 219 -9.70 -18.81 -12.45
C ASP A 219 -9.38 -17.47 -11.77
N ASP A 220 -9.44 -16.33 -12.47
CA ASP A 220 -9.11 -15.02 -11.89
C ASP A 220 -9.94 -14.69 -10.66
N PHE A 221 -11.23 -15.02 -10.66
CA PHE A 221 -12.05 -14.83 -9.47
C PHE A 221 -11.47 -15.57 -8.26
N ASP A 222 -11.14 -16.85 -8.41
CA ASP A 222 -10.64 -17.70 -7.34
C ASP A 222 -9.33 -17.12 -6.78
N ARG A 223 -8.43 -16.71 -7.69
CA ARG A 223 -7.15 -16.06 -7.37
C ARG A 223 -7.37 -14.78 -6.56
N PHE A 224 -8.19 -13.87 -7.07
CA PHE A 224 -8.39 -12.58 -6.42
C PHE A 224 -9.30 -12.64 -5.18
N ALA A 225 -10.18 -13.64 -5.08
CA ALA A 225 -10.93 -13.95 -3.87
C ALA A 225 -10.00 -14.44 -2.75
N TYR A 226 -9.05 -15.33 -3.06
CA TYR A 226 -7.99 -15.73 -2.12
C TYR A 226 -7.21 -14.49 -1.65
N PHE A 227 -6.72 -13.68 -2.59
CA PHE A 227 -5.92 -12.50 -2.28
C PHE A 227 -6.67 -11.46 -1.45
N SER A 228 -7.93 -11.19 -1.79
CA SER A 228 -8.79 -10.27 -1.04
C SER A 228 -8.99 -10.73 0.40
N ARG A 229 -9.24 -12.03 0.59
CA ARG A 229 -9.37 -12.64 1.93
C ARG A 229 -8.07 -12.54 2.71
N ALA A 230 -6.94 -12.90 2.09
CA ALA A 230 -5.63 -12.86 2.74
C ALA A 230 -5.17 -11.43 3.09
N SER A 231 -5.56 -10.44 2.30
CA SER A 231 -5.30 -9.03 2.58
C SER A 231 -5.99 -8.58 3.87
N LEU A 232 -7.27 -8.94 4.03
CA LEU A 232 -8.02 -8.64 5.25
C LEU A 232 -7.50 -9.41 6.48
N ASP A 233 -7.14 -10.69 6.32
CA ASP A 233 -6.50 -11.48 7.39
C ASP A 233 -5.18 -10.83 7.85
N TYR A 234 -4.35 -10.34 6.92
CA TYR A 234 -3.12 -9.61 7.25
C TYR A 234 -3.41 -8.29 8.00
N ILE A 235 -4.37 -7.49 7.53
CA ILE A 235 -4.75 -6.22 8.17
C ILE A 235 -5.23 -6.48 9.60
N ALA A 236 -6.12 -7.46 9.80
CA ALA A 236 -6.63 -7.82 11.12
C ALA A 236 -5.52 -8.37 12.02
N LYS A 237 -4.67 -9.27 11.51
CA LYS A 237 -3.58 -9.88 12.28
C LYS A 237 -2.49 -8.88 12.67
N SER A 238 -2.18 -7.92 11.81
CA SER A 238 -1.25 -6.83 12.14
C SER A 238 -1.86 -5.81 13.10
N GLY A 239 -3.16 -5.88 13.41
CA GLY A 239 -3.85 -4.93 14.27
C GLY A 239 -3.88 -3.52 13.69
N LYS A 240 -3.83 -3.41 12.36
CA LYS A 240 -3.98 -2.13 11.64
C LYS A 240 -5.43 -1.68 11.72
N GLN A 241 -5.63 -0.37 11.83
CA GLN A 241 -6.94 0.26 11.86
C GLN A 241 -6.97 1.40 10.83
N PRO A 242 -6.97 1.07 9.53
CA PRO A 242 -7.00 2.10 8.51
C PRO A 242 -8.31 2.87 8.56
N ASP A 243 -8.26 4.18 8.33
CA ASP A 243 -9.46 4.99 8.16
C ASP A 243 -10.21 4.52 6.89
N VAL A 244 -9.48 4.19 5.82
CA VAL A 244 -10.05 3.77 4.53
C VAL A 244 -9.33 2.55 3.94
N LEU A 245 -10.11 1.54 3.55
CA LEU A 245 -9.71 0.52 2.59
C LEU A 245 -10.13 0.97 1.20
N HIS A 246 -9.15 1.18 0.32
CA HIS A 246 -9.41 1.58 -1.05
C HIS A 246 -9.19 0.40 -1.99
N ILE A 247 -10.29 -0.12 -2.52
CA ILE A 247 -10.33 -1.27 -3.41
C ILE A 247 -10.55 -0.81 -4.85
N HIS A 248 -10.06 -1.60 -5.81
CA HIS A 248 -9.99 -1.22 -7.22
C HIS A 248 -10.53 -2.32 -8.12
N ASN A 249 -11.41 -1.91 -9.03
CA ASN A 249 -12.05 -2.75 -10.05
C ASN A 249 -12.75 -3.99 -9.46
N TRP A 250 -13.19 -4.90 -10.33
CA TRP A 250 -13.91 -6.09 -9.88
C TRP A 250 -13.00 -7.08 -9.14
N GLN A 251 -11.70 -7.11 -9.47
CA GLN A 251 -10.74 -8.06 -8.93
C GLN A 251 -10.68 -7.99 -7.39
N THR A 252 -10.74 -6.79 -6.82
CA THR A 252 -10.70 -6.61 -5.35
C THR A 252 -12.04 -6.20 -4.75
N ALA A 253 -13.10 -6.07 -5.57
CA ALA A 253 -14.42 -5.65 -5.11
C ALA A 253 -15.06 -6.61 -4.08
N ILE A 254 -14.66 -7.89 -4.06
CA ILE A 254 -15.12 -8.87 -3.06
C ILE A 254 -14.66 -8.55 -1.63
N VAL A 255 -13.64 -7.70 -1.46
CA VAL A 255 -13.25 -7.15 -0.15
C VAL A 255 -14.45 -6.49 0.55
N GLY A 256 -15.36 -5.86 -0.20
CA GLY A 256 -16.55 -5.21 0.36
C GLY A 256 -17.39 -6.14 1.23
N PRO A 257 -18.08 -7.15 0.66
CA PRO A 257 -18.86 -8.10 1.45
C PRO A 257 -18.00 -8.87 2.48
N LEU A 258 -16.77 -9.27 2.14
CA LEU A 258 -15.87 -9.92 3.11
C LEU A 258 -15.65 -9.06 4.35
N PHE A 259 -15.39 -7.77 4.16
CA PHE A 259 -15.16 -6.85 5.25
C PHE A 259 -16.34 -6.79 6.21
N TRP A 260 -17.55 -6.55 5.68
CA TRP A 260 -18.74 -6.37 6.51
C TRP A 260 -19.21 -7.66 7.18
N ASP A 261 -19.10 -8.81 6.50
CA ASP A 261 -19.62 -10.07 7.04
C ASP A 261 -18.62 -10.75 7.97
N VAL A 262 -17.32 -10.53 7.79
CA VAL A 262 -16.26 -11.31 8.48
C VAL A 262 -15.32 -10.45 9.33
N PHE A 263 -14.91 -9.26 8.85
CA PHE A 263 -13.75 -8.55 9.42
C PHE A 263 -14.08 -7.29 10.22
N VAL A 264 -15.25 -6.68 10.04
CA VAL A 264 -15.59 -5.38 10.66
C VAL A 264 -15.43 -5.40 12.18
N ASN A 265 -15.79 -6.51 12.84
CA ASN A 265 -15.71 -6.68 14.30
C ASN A 265 -14.34 -7.17 14.80
N GLN A 266 -13.30 -7.13 13.95
CA GLN A 266 -11.94 -7.52 14.30
C GLN A 266 -11.05 -6.29 14.53
N GLY A 267 -11.61 -5.22 15.12
CA GLY A 267 -10.92 -3.94 15.32
C GLY A 267 -10.96 -3.00 14.11
N LEU A 268 -11.86 -3.26 13.15
CA LEU A 268 -12.02 -2.48 11.92
C LEU A 268 -13.37 -1.72 11.87
N GLU A 269 -14.04 -1.53 13.00
CA GLU A 269 -15.37 -0.92 13.07
C GLU A 269 -15.36 0.55 12.60
N GLY A 270 -14.21 1.22 12.79
CA GLY A 270 -13.97 2.59 12.31
C GLY A 270 -13.56 2.67 10.84
N THR A 271 -13.18 1.56 10.23
CA THR A 271 -12.73 1.51 8.84
C THR A 271 -13.90 1.66 7.88
N ARG A 272 -13.64 2.29 6.74
CA ARG A 272 -14.61 2.48 5.67
C ARG A 272 -14.03 2.06 4.33
N ILE A 273 -14.88 1.78 3.35
CA ILE A 273 -14.47 1.25 2.05
C ILE A 273 -14.74 2.28 0.95
N LEU A 274 -13.73 2.54 0.12
CA LEU A 274 -13.86 3.26 -1.14
C LEU A 274 -13.56 2.30 -2.30
N LEU A 275 -14.42 2.25 -3.31
CA LEU A 275 -14.15 1.52 -4.56
C LEU A 275 -13.81 2.52 -5.68
N THR A 276 -12.72 2.29 -6.42
CA THR A 276 -12.50 2.93 -7.72
C THR A 276 -12.75 1.94 -8.86
N CYS A 277 -13.55 2.34 -9.84
CA CYS A 277 -13.80 1.59 -11.07
C CYS A 277 -13.11 2.28 -12.26
N GLN A 278 -12.10 1.64 -12.84
CA GLN A 278 -11.42 2.01 -14.09
C GLN A 278 -11.68 0.99 -15.20
N ASP A 279 -11.84 -0.28 -14.82
CA ASP A 279 -12.28 -1.35 -15.68
C ASP A 279 -13.77 -1.63 -15.40
N PHE A 280 -14.52 -1.90 -16.47
CA PHE A 280 -15.95 -2.16 -16.43
C PHE A 280 -16.30 -3.63 -16.66
N ASP A 281 -15.29 -4.52 -16.69
CA ASP A 281 -15.54 -5.95 -16.46
C ASP A 281 -16.22 -6.15 -15.09
N LYS A 282 -17.24 -7.00 -15.08
CA LYS A 282 -18.13 -7.24 -13.94
C LYS A 282 -17.62 -8.34 -13.02
N GLY A 283 -16.71 -9.19 -13.52
CA GLY A 283 -16.27 -10.39 -12.81
C GLY A 283 -17.42 -11.35 -12.54
N LEU A 284 -18.24 -11.67 -13.55
CA LEU A 284 -19.40 -12.54 -13.37
C LEU A 284 -18.98 -13.98 -13.03
N VAL A 285 -19.48 -14.52 -11.91
CA VAL A 285 -19.21 -15.91 -11.50
C VAL A 285 -20.47 -16.62 -10.97
N PRO A 286 -20.49 -17.96 -10.96
CA PRO A 286 -21.53 -18.71 -10.26
C PRO A 286 -21.56 -18.36 -8.76
N PRO A 287 -22.74 -18.28 -8.12
CA PRO A 287 -22.88 -17.91 -6.72
C PRO A 287 -22.05 -18.77 -5.76
N GLU A 288 -21.92 -20.06 -6.04
CA GLU A 288 -21.21 -21.04 -5.20
C GLU A 288 -19.73 -20.67 -5.04
N LYS A 289 -19.15 -19.92 -5.99
CA LYS A 289 -17.76 -19.46 -5.87
C LYS A 289 -17.54 -18.54 -4.67
N LEU A 290 -18.57 -17.90 -4.12
CA LEU A 290 -18.43 -17.05 -2.93
C LEU A 290 -17.95 -17.85 -1.70
N GLU A 291 -18.28 -19.15 -1.63
CA GLU A 291 -17.86 -20.05 -0.55
C GLU A 291 -16.33 -20.21 -0.48
N LEU A 292 -15.64 -20.05 -1.62
CA LEU A 292 -14.18 -20.13 -1.69
C LEU A 292 -13.51 -19.18 -0.71
N CYS A 293 -14.04 -17.97 -0.53
CA CYS A 293 -13.51 -16.98 0.41
C CYS A 293 -14.24 -16.93 1.76
N GLY A 294 -15.19 -17.84 1.98
CA GLY A 294 -15.91 -18.00 3.25
C GLY A 294 -17.15 -17.12 3.37
N LEU A 295 -17.70 -16.68 2.24
CA LEU A 295 -18.98 -15.98 2.18
C LEU A 295 -20.12 -16.96 1.89
N ASP A 296 -21.33 -16.63 2.36
CA ASP A 296 -22.54 -17.43 2.13
C ASP A 296 -23.26 -16.98 0.84
N PRO A 297 -23.32 -17.82 -0.21
CA PRO A 297 -24.04 -17.49 -1.44
C PRO A 297 -25.53 -17.22 -1.21
N ALA A 298 -26.18 -17.88 -0.26
CA ALA A 298 -27.62 -17.73 -0.03
C ALA A 298 -27.97 -16.32 0.46
N GLU A 299 -27.10 -15.73 1.29
CA GLU A 299 -27.26 -14.38 1.82
C GLU A 299 -26.85 -13.30 0.81
N LEU A 300 -25.94 -13.61 -0.11
CA LEU A 300 -25.35 -12.62 -1.03
C LEU A 300 -25.90 -12.66 -2.46
N HIS A 301 -26.45 -13.78 -2.92
CA HIS A 301 -27.02 -13.92 -4.27
C HIS A 301 -28.44 -13.36 -4.34
N ARG A 302 -28.55 -12.06 -4.05
CA ARG A 302 -29.81 -11.31 -4.04
C ARG A 302 -29.71 -10.06 -4.90
N LEU A 303 -30.85 -9.61 -5.41
CA LEU A 303 -30.93 -8.43 -6.28
C LEU A 303 -30.42 -7.15 -5.59
N ASP A 304 -30.64 -7.00 -4.29
CA ASP A 304 -30.15 -5.89 -3.46
C ASP A 304 -28.70 -6.10 -2.97
N ARG A 305 -28.04 -7.15 -3.44
CA ARG A 305 -26.68 -7.58 -3.09
C ARG A 305 -25.87 -7.85 -4.37
N LEU A 306 -25.30 -9.05 -4.53
CA LEU A 306 -24.36 -9.37 -5.60
C LEU A 306 -25.02 -9.93 -6.85
N GLN A 307 -26.31 -10.29 -6.86
CA GLN A 307 -26.94 -10.87 -8.06
C GLN A 307 -26.84 -9.92 -9.26
N ASP A 308 -26.40 -10.40 -10.41
CA ASP A 308 -26.27 -9.56 -11.60
C ASP A 308 -27.64 -9.05 -12.08
N ASN A 309 -27.68 -7.80 -12.58
CA ASN A 309 -28.93 -7.18 -13.02
C ASN A 309 -29.43 -7.75 -14.35
N THR A 310 -28.55 -8.28 -15.19
CA THR A 310 -28.87 -8.77 -16.54
C THR A 310 -28.97 -10.29 -16.59
N ASN A 311 -28.12 -10.98 -15.82
CA ASN A 311 -28.08 -12.44 -15.75
C ASN A 311 -28.22 -12.92 -14.29
N PRO A 312 -29.46 -13.10 -13.78
CA PRO A 312 -29.72 -13.34 -12.37
C PRO A 312 -29.18 -14.67 -11.83
N HIS A 313 -28.69 -15.56 -12.70
CA HIS A 313 -28.02 -16.80 -12.30
C HIS A 313 -26.58 -16.59 -11.82
N PHE A 314 -26.00 -15.41 -12.07
CA PHE A 314 -24.63 -15.08 -11.70
C PHE A 314 -24.59 -14.03 -10.58
N VAL A 315 -23.47 -14.02 -9.87
CA VAL A 315 -23.06 -12.91 -9.03
C VAL A 315 -22.15 -11.97 -9.83
N ASN A 316 -22.35 -10.67 -9.63
CA ASN A 316 -21.56 -9.58 -10.20
C ASN A 316 -20.70 -8.98 -9.08
N ILE A 317 -19.40 -9.25 -9.14
CA ILE A 317 -18.47 -8.88 -8.07
C ILE A 317 -18.27 -7.37 -8.04
N LEU A 318 -18.24 -6.71 -9.20
CA LEU A 318 -18.20 -5.25 -9.27
C LEU A 318 -19.46 -4.62 -8.64
N LYS A 319 -20.65 -5.20 -8.88
CA LYS A 319 -21.89 -4.80 -8.20
C LYS A 319 -21.74 -4.91 -6.70
N GLY A 320 -21.18 -6.02 -6.21
CA GLY A 320 -20.86 -6.22 -4.79
C GLY A 320 -20.02 -5.07 -4.23
N GLY A 321 -18.93 -4.71 -4.91
CA GLY A 321 -18.13 -3.55 -4.54
C GLY A 321 -18.94 -2.25 -4.51
N VAL A 322 -19.79 -2.00 -5.50
CA VAL A 322 -20.67 -0.82 -5.50
C VAL A 322 -21.64 -0.83 -4.31
N VAL A 323 -22.27 -1.97 -4.01
CA VAL A 323 -23.26 -2.08 -2.92
C VAL A 323 -22.59 -1.90 -1.56
N TYR A 324 -21.44 -2.51 -1.33
CA TYR A 324 -20.80 -2.60 -0.02
C TYR A 324 -19.75 -1.50 0.27
N SER A 325 -19.35 -0.70 -0.72
CA SER A 325 -18.47 0.45 -0.48
C SER A 325 -19.23 1.66 0.07
N ASN A 326 -18.60 2.42 0.96
CA ASN A 326 -19.16 3.68 1.49
C ASN A 326 -19.21 4.75 0.40
N LYS A 327 -18.18 4.85 -0.44
CA LYS A 327 -18.17 5.67 -1.68
C LYS A 327 -17.60 4.89 -2.87
N VAL A 328 -17.98 5.32 -4.06
CA VAL A 328 -17.54 4.73 -5.33
C VAL A 328 -17.07 5.85 -6.25
N VAL A 329 -15.85 5.75 -6.74
CA VAL A 329 -15.29 6.61 -7.77
C VAL A 329 -15.36 5.87 -9.11
N ILE A 330 -16.00 6.47 -10.10
CA ILE A 330 -16.06 5.93 -11.46
C ILE A 330 -15.12 6.77 -12.32
N MET A 331 -14.08 6.15 -12.86
CA MET A 331 -13.16 6.78 -13.79
C MET A 331 -13.65 6.54 -15.21
N SER A 332 -14.16 7.61 -15.85
CA SER A 332 -14.66 7.53 -17.21
C SER A 332 -14.47 8.85 -17.94
N SER A 333 -14.13 8.77 -19.23
CA SER A 333 -14.03 9.93 -20.12
C SER A 333 -15.39 10.53 -20.49
N SER A 334 -16.47 9.81 -20.22
CA SER A 334 -17.84 10.28 -20.36
C SER A 334 -18.56 10.01 -19.05
N HIS A 335 -19.47 10.87 -18.61
CA HIS A 335 -20.35 10.61 -17.45
C HIS A 335 -21.33 9.42 -17.69
N SER A 336 -20.98 8.51 -18.61
CA SER A 336 -21.72 7.32 -18.97
C SER A 336 -21.54 6.22 -17.94
N SER A 337 -22.63 5.49 -17.74
CA SER A 337 -22.80 4.43 -16.75
C SER A 337 -22.01 3.17 -17.10
N ILE A 338 -21.60 2.43 -16.07
CA ILE A 338 -21.05 1.08 -16.23
C ILE A 338 -22.13 0.17 -16.83
N PRO A 339 -21.97 -0.39 -18.04
CA PRO A 339 -23.03 -1.10 -18.73
C PRO A 339 -23.63 -2.26 -17.92
N GLY A 340 -24.95 -2.28 -17.75
CA GLY A 340 -25.68 -3.28 -16.96
C GLY A 340 -25.62 -3.10 -15.45
N LEU A 341 -24.95 -2.05 -14.94
CA LEU A 341 -25.05 -1.63 -13.54
C LEU A 341 -25.95 -0.40 -13.35
N GLU A 342 -26.62 0.09 -14.39
CA GLU A 342 -27.46 1.30 -14.33
C GLU A 342 -28.47 1.25 -13.19
N PRO A 343 -29.23 0.15 -12.95
CA PRO A 343 -30.15 0.07 -11.81
C PRO A 343 -29.44 0.19 -10.46
N THR A 344 -28.30 -0.48 -10.30
CA THR A 344 -27.48 -0.43 -9.08
C THR A 344 -26.95 0.97 -8.83
N LEU A 345 -26.40 1.61 -9.87
CA LEU A 345 -25.84 2.96 -9.79
C LEU A 345 -26.92 4.00 -9.48
N ALA A 346 -28.13 3.83 -10.01
CA ALA A 346 -29.26 4.70 -9.70
C ALA A 346 -29.68 4.61 -8.23
N ILE A 347 -29.70 3.41 -7.65
CA ILE A 347 -29.99 3.17 -6.22
C ILE A 347 -28.91 3.79 -5.33
N HIS A 348 -27.65 3.71 -5.76
CA HIS A 348 -26.48 4.15 -4.98
C HIS A 348 -25.91 5.51 -5.41
N LYS A 349 -26.70 6.33 -6.11
CA LYS A 349 -26.25 7.60 -6.70
C LYS A 349 -25.57 8.56 -5.71
N ASP A 350 -26.02 8.58 -4.45
CA ASP A 350 -25.57 9.54 -3.43
C ASP A 350 -24.14 9.26 -2.93
N LYS A 351 -23.58 8.11 -3.31
CA LYS A 351 -22.20 7.73 -2.98
C LYS A 351 -21.27 7.66 -4.19
N LEU A 352 -21.75 8.06 -5.37
CA LEU A 352 -20.95 8.05 -6.59
C LEU A 352 -20.19 9.37 -6.77
N PHE A 353 -18.92 9.26 -7.15
CA PHE A 353 -18.07 10.33 -7.65
C PHE A 353 -17.58 9.97 -9.05
N PHE A 354 -17.40 10.97 -9.90
CA PHE A 354 -16.90 10.78 -11.26
C PHE A 354 -15.58 11.51 -11.42
N ALA A 355 -14.56 10.77 -11.84
CA ALA A 355 -13.22 11.31 -12.11
C ALA A 355 -12.90 11.18 -13.60
N PRO A 356 -12.17 12.13 -14.20
CA PRO A 356 -11.63 11.95 -15.55
C PRO A 356 -10.64 10.78 -15.56
N PHE A 357 -10.53 10.11 -16.71
CA PHE A 357 -9.59 9.02 -16.91
C PHE A 357 -8.21 9.58 -17.29
N GLY A 358 -7.16 9.14 -16.58
CA GLY A 358 -5.77 9.54 -16.83
C GLY A 358 -5.14 10.33 -15.69
N MET A 359 -3.83 10.14 -15.51
CA MET A 359 -2.96 10.90 -14.60
C MET A 359 -1.73 11.37 -15.41
N ASP A 360 -1.94 11.81 -16.65
CA ASP A 360 -0.85 12.02 -17.61
C ASP A 360 -0.30 13.45 -17.55
N ASN A 361 -1.04 14.38 -16.95
CA ASN A 361 -0.65 15.78 -16.78
C ASN A 361 -0.91 16.25 -15.32
N SER A 362 -0.09 17.18 -14.82
CA SER A 362 -0.14 17.68 -13.43
C SER A 362 -1.52 18.19 -13.00
N MET A 363 -2.26 18.85 -13.90
CA MET A 363 -3.60 19.37 -13.60
C MET A 363 -4.65 18.26 -13.41
N GLU A 364 -4.52 17.14 -14.14
CA GLU A 364 -5.38 15.96 -13.95
C GLU A 364 -5.04 15.23 -12.65
N LYS A 365 -3.75 15.19 -12.30
CA LYS A 365 -3.27 14.66 -11.02
C LYS A 365 -3.85 15.42 -9.83
N ASP A 366 -3.80 16.75 -9.86
CA ASP A 366 -4.33 17.61 -8.80
C ASP A 366 -5.85 17.44 -8.67
N LEU A 367 -6.59 17.46 -9.78
CA LEU A 367 -8.05 17.29 -9.76
C LEU A 367 -8.47 15.90 -9.26
N CYS A 368 -7.74 14.86 -9.65
CA CYS A 368 -7.98 13.50 -9.20
C CYS A 368 -7.66 13.35 -7.70
N CYS A 369 -6.56 13.95 -7.24
CA CYS A 369 -6.21 13.99 -5.81
C CYS A 369 -7.29 14.70 -4.99
N ASP A 370 -7.70 15.91 -5.40
CA ASP A 370 -8.74 16.70 -4.73
C ASP A 370 -10.06 15.93 -4.61
N LEU A 371 -10.46 15.22 -5.68
CA LEU A 371 -11.65 14.38 -5.67
C LEU A 371 -11.52 13.24 -4.66
N HIS A 372 -10.37 12.57 -4.59
CA HIS A 372 -10.15 11.48 -3.64
C HIS A 372 -10.06 12.00 -2.21
N VAL A 373 -9.38 13.12 -1.96
CA VAL A 373 -9.36 13.81 -0.66
C VAL A 373 -10.79 14.14 -0.22
N SER A 374 -11.61 14.69 -1.11
CA SER A 374 -13.04 14.95 -0.86
C SER A 374 -13.81 13.66 -0.56
N ALA A 375 -13.59 12.59 -1.34
CA ALA A 375 -14.23 11.30 -1.12
C ALA A 375 -13.84 10.70 0.24
N TYR A 376 -12.55 10.65 0.58
CA TYR A 376 -12.06 10.12 1.86
C TYR A 376 -12.52 10.93 3.06
N THR A 377 -12.48 12.26 2.99
CA THR A 377 -12.97 13.12 4.07
C THR A 377 -14.47 12.99 4.25
N SER A 378 -15.24 12.84 3.16
CA SER A 378 -16.68 12.56 3.24
C SER A 378 -16.98 11.19 3.85
N ILE A 379 -16.12 10.19 3.60
CA ILE A 379 -16.24 8.85 4.16
C ILE A 379 -16.05 8.85 5.67
N LYS A 380 -15.04 9.57 6.18
CA LYS A 380 -14.71 9.59 7.62
C LYS A 380 -15.87 10.10 8.49
N ASN A 381 -16.74 10.93 7.92
CA ASN A 381 -17.85 11.53 8.64
C ASN A 381 -19.12 10.64 8.67
N LEU A 382 -19.06 9.42 8.13
CA LEU A 382 -20.11 8.39 8.15
C LEU A 382 -19.83 7.36 9.24
#